data_AF-A0A7G8E6J3-F1
#
_entry.id   AF-A0A7G8E6J3-F1
#
_cell.length_a   1.000
_cell.length_b   1.000
_cell.length_c   1.000
_cell.angle_alpha   90.00
_cell.angle_beta   90.00
_cell.angle_gamma   90.00
#
_symmetry.space_group_name_H-M   'P 1'
#
loop_
_entity.id
_entity.type
_entity.pdbx_description
1 polymer ?
#
loop_
_entity_poly.entity_id
_entity_poly.type
_entity_poly.pdbx_seq_one_letter_code
_entity_poly.pdbx_strand_id
1 'polypeptide(L)'
;MLALASFIIGCVVLLKLSVQDIYRYKRLLGEGGILEYSQALILFTSAWIGWLISKDFRQRLSMRLHSVVYAIIAFVMLLVGLEEIAWGQILFGWKTPENIAAVNAQNQTTLHNLEFFQNHLDLNLFLVSVVLVVLVLWRPSIRRMHTTILDEARIPNSNFFITRYF
;
A
#
# COMPACT_ATOMS: atom_id res chain seq x y z
N MET A 1 -11.53 11.93 -7.83
CA MET A 1 -10.60 11.71 -6.70
C MET A 1 -11.06 12.44 -5.44
N LEU A 2 -11.30 13.76 -5.47
CA LEU A 2 -11.77 14.51 -4.30
C LEU A 2 -13.09 13.96 -3.71
N ALA A 3 -14.11 13.70 -4.53
CA ALA A 3 -15.37 13.12 -4.05
C ALA A 3 -15.20 11.75 -3.37
N LEU A 4 -14.33 10.88 -3.91
CA LEU A 4 -14.01 9.58 -3.32
C LEU A 4 -13.25 9.75 -1.99
N ALA A 5 -12.28 10.66 -1.93
CA ALA A 5 -11.54 10.95 -0.71
C ALA A 5 -12.46 11.50 0.39
N SER A 6 -13.34 12.45 0.05
CA SER A 6 -14.35 13.00 0.97
C SER A 6 -15.32 11.93 1.46
N PHE A 7 -15.74 11.01 0.58
CA PHE A 7 -16.58 9.87 0.96
C PHE A 7 -15.88 8.94 1.96
N ILE A 8 -14.62 8.57 1.70
CA ILE A 8 -13.83 7.71 2.60
C ILE A 8 -13.64 8.38 3.96
N ILE A 9 -13.29 9.68 3.98
CA ILE A 9 -13.16 10.45 5.23
C ILE A 9 -14.48 10.46 5.99
N GLY A 10 -15.60 10.68 5.30
CA GLY A 10 -16.94 10.61 5.89
C GLY A 10 -17.22 9.26 6.54
N CYS A 11 -16.92 8.15 5.86
CA CYS A 11 -17.08 6.80 6.41
C CYS A 11 -16.23 6.57 7.67
N VAL A 12 -14.98 7.04 7.68
CA VAL A 12 -14.09 6.91 8.86
C VAL A 12 -14.64 7.71 10.04
N VAL A 13 -15.10 8.94 9.81
CA VAL A 13 -15.71 9.79 10.86
C VAL A 13 -16.97 9.14 11.40
N LEU A 14 -17.86 8.65 10.53
CA LEU A 14 -19.09 7.96 10.94
C LEU A 14 -18.78 6.70 11.75
N LEU A 15 -17.79 5.91 11.35
CA LEU A 15 -17.37 4.73 12.10
C LEU A 15 -16.84 5.10 13.49
N LYS A 16 -16.02 6.16 13.59
CA LYS A 16 -15.52 6.67 14.88
C LYS A 16 -16.64 7.17 15.79
N LEU A 17 -17.66 7.82 15.23
CA LEU A 17 -18.82 8.32 16.00
C LEU A 17 -19.78 7.18 16.40
N SER A 18 -19.91 6.16 15.56
CA SER A 18 -20.77 4.98 15.80
C SER A 18 -20.21 4.06 16.89
N VAL A 19 -18.90 3.90 16.94
CA VAL A 19 -18.24 3.08 17.97
C VAL A 19 -17.95 3.95 19.20
N GLN A 20 -18.94 4.08 20.09
CA GLN A 20 -18.79 4.82 21.35
C GLN A 20 -17.97 4.07 22.41
N ASP A 21 -17.72 2.77 22.22
CA ASP A 21 -16.94 1.92 23.12
C ASP A 21 -15.47 1.86 22.67
N ILE A 22 -14.59 2.48 23.46
CA ILE A 22 -13.15 2.56 23.18
C ILE A 22 -12.48 1.18 23.10
N TYR A 23 -12.97 0.18 23.83
CA TYR A 23 -12.39 -1.17 23.82
C TYR A 23 -12.72 -1.91 22.53
N ARG A 24 -13.95 -1.74 22.00
CA ARG A 24 -14.34 -2.29 20.70
C ARG A 24 -13.60 -1.61 19.56
N TYR A 25 -13.45 -0.30 19.65
CA TYR A 25 -12.66 0.48 18.69
C TYR A 25 -11.20 0.00 18.65
N LYS A 26 -10.58 -0.14 19.83
CA LYS A 26 -9.21 -0.67 19.95
C LYS A 26 -9.07 -2.12 19.49
N ARG A 27 -10.09 -2.96 19.62
CA ARG A 27 -10.04 -4.34 19.09
C ARG A 27 -10.17 -4.38 17.57
N LEU A 28 -10.97 -3.49 17.00
CA LEU A 28 -11.16 -3.41 15.55
C LEU A 28 -9.89 -2.90 14.84
N LEU A 29 -9.23 -1.90 15.43
CA LEU A 29 -8.08 -1.20 14.86
C LEU A 29 -6.73 -1.61 15.45
N GLY A 30 -6.73 -2.37 16.54
CA GLY A 30 -5.52 -2.88 17.18
C GLY A 30 -5.04 -4.17 16.52
N GLU A 31 -3.99 -4.73 17.10
CA GLU A 31 -3.34 -5.91 16.55
C GLU A 31 -4.25 -7.14 16.43
N GLY A 32 -4.10 -7.86 15.33
CA GLY A 32 -4.99 -8.94 14.90
C GLY A 32 -6.40 -8.47 14.54
N GLY A 33 -6.62 -7.16 14.44
CA GLY A 33 -7.89 -6.53 14.06
C GLY A 33 -8.11 -6.50 12.55
N ILE A 34 -9.31 -6.08 12.13
CA ILE A 34 -9.66 -6.02 10.71
C ILE A 34 -8.79 -5.03 9.93
N LEU A 35 -8.28 -4.01 10.60
CA LEU A 35 -7.45 -2.98 9.97
C LEU A 35 -6.11 -3.57 9.50
N GLU A 36 -5.42 -4.33 10.35
CA GLU A 36 -4.14 -4.97 10.04
C GLU A 36 -4.27 -5.90 8.83
N TYR A 37 -5.29 -6.77 8.82
CA TYR A 37 -5.55 -7.62 7.65
C TYR A 37 -5.90 -6.84 6.39
N SER A 38 -6.58 -5.70 6.53
CA SER A 38 -6.88 -4.82 5.40
C SER A 38 -5.61 -4.14 4.87
N GLN A 39 -4.71 -3.71 5.75
CA GLN A 39 -3.39 -3.16 5.39
C GLN A 39 -2.56 -4.20 4.64
N ALA A 40 -2.45 -5.42 5.18
CA ALA A 40 -1.73 -6.52 4.55
C ALA A 40 -2.30 -6.84 3.16
N LEU A 41 -3.63 -6.88 3.00
CA LEU A 41 -4.28 -7.10 1.71
C LEU A 41 -3.94 -5.99 0.70
N ILE A 42 -3.97 -4.73 1.12
CA ILE A 42 -3.58 -3.59 0.26
C ILE A 42 -2.11 -3.69 -0.13
N LEU A 43 -1.22 -4.09 0.78
CA LEU A 43 0.21 -4.24 0.51
C LEU A 43 0.49 -5.39 -0.46
N PHE A 44 -0.14 -6.55 -0.29
CA PHE A 44 0.00 -7.68 -1.21
C PHE A 44 -0.57 -7.39 -2.60
N THR A 45 -1.72 -6.74 -2.68
CA THR A 45 -2.28 -6.32 -3.98
C THR A 45 -1.42 -5.25 -4.65
N SER A 46 -0.83 -4.33 -3.88
CA SER A 46 0.12 -3.33 -4.39
C SER A 46 1.41 -3.99 -4.89
N ALA A 47 1.94 -4.98 -4.16
CA ALA A 47 3.09 -5.77 -4.59
C ALA A 47 2.81 -6.50 -5.92
N TRP A 48 1.64 -7.14 -6.03
CA TRP A 48 1.20 -7.81 -7.24
C TRP A 48 1.11 -6.86 -8.44
N ILE A 49 0.43 -5.71 -8.27
CA ILE A 49 0.29 -4.71 -9.34
C ILE A 49 1.66 -4.12 -9.72
N GLY A 50 2.51 -3.80 -8.75
CA GLY A 50 3.87 -3.30 -8.98
C GLY A 50 4.72 -4.28 -9.79
N TRP A 51 4.57 -5.58 -9.52
CA TRP A 51 5.23 -6.64 -10.29
C TRP A 51 4.73 -6.70 -11.73
N LEU A 52 3.41 -6.61 -11.96
CA LEU A 52 2.84 -6.56 -13.31
C LEU A 52 3.37 -5.35 -14.10
N ILE A 53 3.42 -4.17 -13.47
CA ILE A 53 3.99 -2.95 -14.07
C ILE A 53 5.47 -3.16 -14.42
N SER A 54 6.24 -3.79 -13.53
CA SER A 54 7.64 -4.11 -13.79
C SER A 54 7.81 -4.99 -15.04
N LYS A 55 6.95 -6.02 -15.19
CA LYS A 55 6.98 -6.90 -16.36
C LYS A 55 6.65 -6.14 -17.65
N ASP A 56 5.64 -5.28 -17.62
CA ASP A 56 5.27 -4.48 -18.79
C ASP A 56 6.37 -3.50 -19.19
N PHE A 57 7.02 -2.83 -18.23
CA PHE A 57 8.17 -1.96 -18.52
C PHE A 57 9.32 -2.70 -19.21
N ARG A 58 9.60 -3.94 -18.80
CA ARG A 58 10.66 -4.75 -19.40
C ARG A 58 10.29 -5.28 -20.77
N GLN A 59 9.11 -5.90 -20.87
CA GLN A 59 8.74 -6.74 -22.00
C GLN A 59 8.11 -5.94 -23.14
N ARG A 60 7.37 -4.86 -22.83
CA ARG A 60 6.64 -4.08 -23.83
C ARG A 60 7.32 -2.75 -24.15
N LEU A 61 7.87 -2.10 -23.13
CA LEU A 61 8.39 -0.73 -23.26
C LEU A 61 9.92 -0.66 -23.35
N SER A 62 10.62 -1.79 -23.17
CA SER A 62 12.09 -1.86 -23.13
C SER A 62 12.76 -0.93 -22.08
N MET A 63 12.00 -0.46 -21.08
CA MET A 63 12.43 0.45 -20.03
C MET A 63 13.04 -0.32 -18.84
N ARG A 64 14.24 -0.87 -19.03
CA ARG A 64 14.89 -1.79 -18.06
C ARG A 64 15.05 -1.19 -16.67
N LEU A 65 15.49 0.07 -16.56
CA LEU A 65 15.66 0.74 -15.26
C LEU A 65 14.33 0.84 -14.50
N HIS A 66 13.26 1.27 -15.18
CA HIS A 66 11.93 1.41 -14.58
C HIS A 66 11.38 0.05 -14.15
N SER A 67 11.60 -1.00 -14.96
CA SER A 67 11.27 -2.37 -14.55
C SER A 67 11.97 -2.76 -13.24
N VAL A 68 13.27 -2.52 -13.11
CA VAL A 68 14.02 -2.84 -11.88
C VAL A 68 13.47 -2.05 -10.69
N VAL A 69 13.23 -0.75 -10.84
CA VAL A 69 12.67 0.09 -9.78
C VAL A 69 11.32 -0.45 -9.30
N TYR A 70 10.40 -0.75 -10.22
CA TYR A 70 9.09 -1.29 -9.86
C TYR A 70 9.15 -2.71 -9.29
N ALA A 71 10.12 -3.53 -9.69
CA ALA A 71 10.34 -4.84 -9.08
C ALA A 71 10.81 -4.71 -7.63
N ILE A 72 11.72 -3.77 -7.34
CA ILE A 72 12.18 -3.49 -5.97
C ILE A 72 11.00 -2.96 -5.14
N ILE A 73 10.21 -2.02 -5.65
CA ILE A 73 9.02 -1.51 -4.95
C ILE A 73 8.05 -2.66 -4.64
N ALA A 74 7.76 -3.52 -5.62
CA ALA A 74 6.88 -4.67 -5.41
C ALA A 74 7.40 -5.62 -4.33
N PHE A 75 8.71 -5.90 -4.34
CA PHE A 75 9.34 -6.74 -3.34
C PHE A 75 9.29 -6.12 -1.95
N VAL A 76 9.58 -4.83 -1.81
CA VAL A 76 9.47 -4.11 -0.53
C VAL A 76 8.04 -4.14 0.00
N MET A 77 7.03 -3.89 -0.85
CA MET A 77 5.62 -3.95 -0.44
C MET A 77 5.20 -5.35 0.03
N LEU A 78 5.73 -6.40 -0.60
CA LEU A 78 5.52 -7.77 -0.14
C LEU A 78 6.11 -7.99 1.26
N LEU A 79 7.36 -7.54 1.50
CA LEU A 79 8.00 -7.68 2.80
C LEU A 79 7.26 -6.91 3.89
N VAL A 80 6.82 -5.67 3.60
CA VAL A 80 6.02 -4.88 4.55
C VAL A 80 4.68 -5.57 4.82
N GLY A 81 4.01 -6.13 3.80
CA GLY A 81 2.78 -6.90 3.99
C GLY A 81 2.98 -8.16 4.84
N LEU A 82 4.14 -8.83 4.74
CA LEU A 82 4.49 -9.96 5.59
C LEU A 82 4.76 -9.50 7.03
N GLU A 83 5.51 -8.41 7.21
CA GLU A 83 5.73 -7.80 8.53
C GLU A 83 4.41 -7.47 9.22
N GLU A 84 3.43 -6.88 8.52
CA GLU A 84 2.10 -6.55 9.08
C GLU A 84 1.32 -7.77 9.60
N ILE A 85 1.59 -8.98 9.10
CA ILE A 85 0.94 -10.23 9.58
C ILE A 85 1.87 -11.10 10.41
N ALA A 86 2.92 -10.51 11.01
CA ALA A 86 3.96 -11.20 11.76
C ALA A 86 4.59 -12.38 10.99
N TRP A 87 4.81 -12.20 9.70
CA TRP A 87 5.29 -13.21 8.76
C TRP A 87 4.43 -14.47 8.66
N GLY A 88 3.22 -14.46 9.20
CA GLY A 88 2.34 -15.63 9.33
C GLY A 88 2.47 -16.36 10.66
N GLN A 89 3.10 -15.75 11.68
CA GLN A 89 3.28 -16.36 13.00
C GLN A 89 1.99 -16.90 13.60
N ILE A 90 0.87 -16.19 13.43
CA ILE A 90 -0.45 -16.64 13.92
C ILE A 90 -0.93 -17.88 13.16
N LEU A 91 -0.73 -17.92 11.84
CA LEU A 91 -1.18 -19.02 10.98
C LEU A 91 -0.41 -20.31 11.25
N PHE A 92 0.90 -20.21 11.49
CA PHE A 92 1.79 -21.37 11.64
C PHE A 92 2.15 -21.66 13.10
N GLY A 93 1.84 -20.75 14.02
CA GLY A 93 1.93 -20.97 15.47
C GLY A 93 3.33 -21.08 16.06
N TRP A 94 4.36 -20.53 15.40
CA TRP A 94 5.69 -20.51 16.00
C TRP A 94 5.79 -19.46 17.11
N LYS A 95 6.73 -19.68 18.02
CA LYS A 95 7.02 -18.75 19.11
C LYS A 95 8.00 -17.67 18.65
N THR A 96 7.83 -16.47 19.18
CA THR A 96 8.83 -15.41 19.01
C THR A 96 10.10 -15.78 19.79
N PRO A 97 11.28 -15.75 19.14
CA PRO A 97 12.56 -15.99 19.81
C PRO A 97 12.76 -15.07 21.01
N GLU A 98 13.40 -15.55 22.09
CA GLU A 98 13.55 -14.82 23.35
C GLU A 98 14.28 -13.48 23.17
N ASN A 99 15.28 -13.43 22.28
CA ASN A 99 16.02 -12.22 21.97
C ASN A 99 15.18 -11.15 21.27
N ILE A 100 14.14 -11.54 20.51
CA ILE A 100 13.20 -10.61 19.87
C ILE A 100 12.12 -10.22 20.88
N ALA A 101 11.56 -11.20 21.59
CA ALA A 101 10.52 -10.97 22.60
C ALA A 101 10.96 -10.00 23.70
N ALA A 102 12.25 -9.98 24.06
CA ALA A 102 12.81 -9.08 25.06
C ALA A 102 12.74 -7.58 24.67
N VAL A 103 12.60 -7.26 23.38
CA VAL A 103 12.62 -5.89 22.84
C VAL A 103 11.45 -5.59 21.90
N ASN A 104 10.48 -6.49 21.83
CA ASN A 104 9.29 -6.40 20.99
C ASN A 104 8.06 -6.22 21.88
N ALA A 105 7.31 -5.14 21.67
CA ALA A 105 6.20 -4.78 22.55
C ALA A 105 5.03 -5.79 22.52
N GLN A 106 4.99 -6.66 21.52
CA GLN A 106 3.82 -7.50 21.19
C GLN A 106 4.12 -9.00 21.14
N ASN A 107 5.34 -9.42 21.49
CA ASN A 107 5.78 -10.82 21.39
C ASN A 107 5.48 -11.41 20.00
N GLN A 108 5.77 -10.63 18.97
CA GLN A 108 5.67 -11.05 17.57
C GLN A 108 7.06 -11.05 16.92
N THR A 109 7.24 -11.89 15.91
CA THR A 109 8.44 -11.94 15.07
C THR A 109 8.34 -10.86 14.01
N THR A 110 8.28 -9.60 14.43
CA THR A 110 8.19 -8.41 13.57
C THR A 110 9.28 -7.43 13.92
N LEU A 111 9.83 -6.77 12.91
CA LEU A 111 10.84 -5.73 13.08
C LEU A 111 10.20 -4.41 13.49
N HIS A 112 9.02 -4.08 12.96
CA HIS A 112 8.40 -2.78 13.24
C HIS A 112 7.83 -2.67 14.67
N ASN A 113 7.59 -3.79 15.36
CA ASN A 113 7.16 -3.83 16.76
C ASN A 113 8.32 -3.79 17.76
N LEU A 114 9.57 -3.72 17.29
CA LEU A 114 10.69 -3.45 18.17
C LEU A 114 10.55 -2.03 18.73
N GLU A 115 10.81 -1.83 20.03
CA GLU A 115 10.61 -0.56 20.73
C GLU A 115 11.27 0.64 20.02
N PHE A 116 12.45 0.42 19.42
CA PHE A 116 13.16 1.43 18.64
C PHE A 116 12.34 1.96 17.46
N PHE A 117 11.68 1.06 16.72
CA PHE A 117 10.91 1.42 15.54
C PHE A 117 9.53 1.95 15.92
N GLN A 118 8.85 1.34 16.89
CA GLN A 118 7.51 1.73 17.31
C GLN A 118 7.43 3.21 17.73
N ASN A 119 8.43 3.69 18.49
CA ASN A 119 8.51 5.08 18.93
C ASN A 119 8.62 6.11 17.78
N HIS A 120 9.05 5.67 16.60
CA HIS A 120 9.29 6.54 15.45
C HIS A 120 8.33 6.28 14.30
N LEU A 121 7.77 5.09 14.16
CA LEU A 121 6.94 4.75 13.01
C LEU A 121 5.51 5.28 13.15
N ASP A 122 4.88 5.18 14.31
CA ASP A 122 3.45 5.49 14.45
C ASP A 122 3.09 6.91 13.99
N LEU A 123 3.72 7.93 14.56
CA LEU A 123 3.42 9.32 14.22
C LEU A 123 4.03 9.73 12.89
N ASN A 124 5.28 9.35 12.60
CA ASN A 124 5.95 9.81 11.39
C ASN A 124 5.37 9.17 10.14
N LEU A 125 5.05 7.88 10.17
CA LEU A 125 4.44 7.19 9.04
C LEU A 125 3.04 7.74 8.77
N PHE A 126 2.26 8.05 9.82
CA PHE A 126 0.98 8.72 9.68
C PHE A 126 1.13 10.09 8.99
N LEU A 127 2.07 10.92 9.45
CA LEU A 127 2.31 12.26 8.87
C LEU A 127 2.77 12.16 7.41
N VAL A 128 3.70 11.27 7.09
CA VAL A 128 4.15 11.01 5.71
C VAL A 128 2.99 10.56 4.84
N SER A 129 2.13 9.66 5.34
CA SER A 129 0.95 9.17 4.61
C SER A 129 -0.02 10.31 4.30
N VAL A 130 -0.27 11.21 5.25
CA VAL A 130 -1.09 12.41 5.05
C VAL A 130 -0.49 13.31 3.97
N VAL A 131 0.82 13.59 4.04
CA VAL A 131 1.51 14.41 3.04
C VAL A 131 1.41 13.78 1.65
N LEU A 132 1.63 12.47 1.52
CA LEU A 132 1.51 11.76 0.25
C LEU A 132 0.09 11.81 -0.31
N VAL A 133 -0.93 11.60 0.53
CA VAL A 133 -2.34 11.74 0.12
C VAL A 133 -2.62 13.16 -0.37
N VAL A 134 -2.16 14.18 0.37
CA VAL A 134 -2.31 15.58 -0.04
C VAL A 134 -1.62 15.82 -1.37
N LEU A 135 -0.39 15.34 -1.60
CA LEU A 135 0.31 15.50 -2.87
C LEU A 135 -0.39 14.79 -4.04
N VAL A 136 -0.93 13.58 -3.81
CA VAL A 136 -1.70 12.83 -4.81
C VAL A 136 -3.01 13.55 -5.16
N LEU A 137 -3.71 14.10 -4.17
CA LEU A 137 -4.95 14.84 -4.37
C LEU A 137 -4.72 16.25 -4.94
N TRP A 138 -3.61 16.90 -4.56
CA TRP A 138 -3.19 18.21 -5.04
C TRP A 138 -2.70 18.15 -6.48
N ARG A 139 -2.23 16.98 -6.93
CA ARG A 139 -1.63 16.81 -8.25
C ARG A 139 -2.47 17.56 -9.28
N PRO A 140 -1.97 18.67 -9.84
CA PRO A 140 -2.76 19.46 -10.77
C PRO A 140 -3.17 18.51 -11.88
N SER A 141 -4.47 18.47 -12.20
CA SER A 141 -4.96 17.73 -13.35
C SER A 141 -4.05 18.17 -14.49
N ILE A 142 -3.20 17.27 -14.97
CA ILE A 142 -2.36 17.54 -16.13
C ILE A 142 -3.40 17.73 -17.23
N ARG A 143 -3.75 19.00 -17.47
CA ARG A 143 -4.57 19.42 -18.59
C ARG A 143 -3.89 18.75 -19.76
N ARG A 144 -4.61 17.82 -20.42
CA ARG A 144 -4.15 17.15 -21.64
C ARG A 144 -3.41 18.20 -22.45
N MET A 145 -2.09 18.04 -22.60
CA MET A 145 -1.37 18.85 -23.57
C MET A 145 -2.09 18.64 -24.89
N HIS A 146 -2.51 19.76 -25.46
CA HIS A 146 -3.22 19.92 -26.71
C HIS A 146 -2.96 18.76 -27.68
N THR A 147 -3.98 17.95 -27.96
CA THR A 147 -4.04 17.15 -29.18
C THR A 147 -4.15 18.13 -30.35
N THR A 148 -3.02 18.63 -30.86
CA THR A 148 -3.01 19.45 -32.09
C THR A 148 -1.73 19.25 -32.89
N ILE A 149 -1.15 18.04 -32.91
CA ILE A 149 -0.13 17.65 -33.91
C ILE A 149 -0.24 16.15 -34.26
N LEU A 150 -1.44 15.60 -34.48
CA LEU A 150 -1.58 14.23 -35.02
C LEU A 150 -2.77 14.06 -36.00
N ASP A 151 -3.22 15.14 -36.65
CA ASP A 151 -4.22 14.99 -37.74
C ASP A 151 -3.59 14.65 -39.11
N GLU A 152 -2.27 14.53 -39.24
CA GLU A 152 -1.66 14.23 -40.56
C GLU A 152 -0.71 13.02 -40.62
N ALA A 153 -0.52 12.27 -39.54
CA ALA A 153 0.29 11.06 -39.58
C ALA A 153 -0.51 9.83 -39.14
N ARG A 154 -1.18 9.22 -40.12
CA ARG A 154 -1.76 7.88 -40.13
C ARG A 154 -1.02 6.90 -39.21
N ILE A 155 -1.49 6.73 -37.97
CA ILE A 155 -1.09 5.60 -37.13
C ILE A 155 -1.90 4.39 -37.63
N PRO A 156 -1.24 3.32 -38.13
CA PRO A 156 -1.96 2.10 -38.49
C PRO A 156 -2.62 1.54 -37.22
N ASN A 157 -3.83 1.00 -37.36
CA ASN A 157 -4.52 0.22 -36.34
C ASN A 157 -3.73 -1.06 -35.98
N SER A 158 -2.57 -0.92 -35.34
CA SER A 158 -1.88 -2.03 -34.68
C SER A 158 -2.17 -1.95 -33.19
N ASN A 159 -3.34 -2.49 -32.85
CA ASN A 159 -3.70 -3.05 -31.56
C ASN A 159 -3.46 -2.16 -30.34
N PHE A 160 -4.45 -1.33 -30.02
CA PHE A 160 -4.72 -0.96 -28.63
C PHE A 160 -5.13 -2.24 -27.87
N PHE A 161 -4.14 -2.98 -27.38
CA PHE A 161 -4.36 -4.18 -26.56
C PHE A 161 -4.94 -3.74 -25.21
N ILE A 162 -6.26 -3.76 -25.07
CA ILE A 162 -6.89 -3.85 -23.76
C ILE A 162 -6.51 -5.23 -23.22
N THR A 163 -5.60 -5.25 -22.24
CA THR A 163 -5.14 -6.48 -21.62
C THR A 163 -6.33 -7.16 -20.92
N ARG A 164 -6.69 -8.36 -21.36
CA ARG A 164 -7.46 -9.29 -20.53
C ARG A 164 -6.54 -9.72 -19.39
N TYR A 165 -6.68 -9.07 -18.24
CA TYR A 165 -6.19 -9.59 -16.96
C TYR A 165 -7.21 -10.57 -16.33
N PHE A 166 -8.10 -11.13 -17.14
CA PHE A 166 -9.10 -12.14 -16.79
C PHE A 166 -9.14 -13.24 -17.86
#